data_AF-A0A4U9UQ38-F1
#
_entry.id   AF-A0A4U9UQ38-F1
#
_cell.length_a   1.000
_cell.length_b   1.000
_cell.length_c   1.000
_cell.angle_alpha   90.00
_cell.angle_beta   90.00
_cell.angle_gamma   90.00
#
_symmetry.space_group_name_H-M   'P 1'
#
loop_
_entity.id
_entity.type
_entity.pdbx_description
1 polymer ?
#
loop_
_entity_poly.entity_id
_entity_poly.type
_entity_poly.pdbx_seq_one_letter_code
_entity_poly.pdbx_strand_id
1 'polypeptide(L)' 'MRRAAALPALERGGYYPVSFQYQPGITLVSDSQGRTTRYEYNEQLKVTAIEDPQGNRTGFTYDNFGKPD' A
#
# COMPACT_ATOMS: atom_id res chain seq x y z
N MET A 1 -10.07 -18.44 -8.75
CA MET A 1 -9.16 -18.22 -7.60
C MET A 1 -7.93 -17.48 -8.10
N ARG A 2 -7.73 -16.19 -7.76
CA ARG A 2 -6.51 -15.46 -8.16
C ARG A 2 -5.42 -15.75 -7.12
N ARG A 3 -4.48 -16.64 -7.48
CA ARG A 3 -3.26 -16.88 -6.69
C ARG A 3 -2.30 -15.72 -6.94
N ALA A 4 -2.02 -14.93 -5.92
CA ALA A 4 -0.78 -14.13 -5.89
C ALA A 4 0.33 -15.07 -5.39
N ALA A 5 1.30 -15.37 -6.25
CA ALA A 5 2.46 -16.15 -5.87
C ALA A 5 3.42 -15.24 -5.08
N ALA A 6 3.64 -15.54 -3.80
CA ALA A 6 4.77 -15.01 -3.05
C ALA A 6 5.92 -16.00 -3.20
N LEU A 7 7.00 -15.62 -3.88
CA LEU A 7 8.22 -16.42 -3.99
C LEU A 7 9.06 -16.24 -2.71
N PRO A 8 9.59 -17.32 -2.10
CA PRO A 8 10.54 -17.19 -1.01
C PRO A 8 11.95 -17.02 -1.61
N ALA A 9 12.64 -15.96 -1.23
CA ALA A 9 14.07 -15.82 -1.53
C ALA A 9 14.81 -15.57 -0.22
N LEU A 10 15.46 -16.62 0.27
CA LEU A 10 16.53 -16.53 1.25
C LEU A 10 17.76 -17.10 0.57
N GLU A 11 18.72 -16.23 0.23
CA GLU A 11 20.15 -16.52 0.27
C GLU A 11 20.89 -15.17 0.17
N ARG A 12 21.87 -14.97 1.06
CA ARG A 12 22.79 -13.83 1.22
C ARG A 12 22.76 -12.75 0.12
N GLY A 13 21.81 -11.81 0.23
CA GLY A 13 21.60 -10.74 -0.75
C GLY A 13 20.43 -9.82 -0.43
N GLY A 14 20.09 -9.63 0.84
CA GLY A 14 19.21 -8.54 1.32
C GLY A 14 17.82 -8.40 0.66
N TYR A 15 17.22 -9.48 0.16
CA TYR A 15 15.88 -9.40 -0.41
C TYR A 15 14.83 -9.38 0.72
N TYR A 16 14.25 -8.21 0.98
CA TYR A 16 13.06 -8.09 1.81
C TYR A 16 11.84 -8.27 0.91
N PRO A 17 11.19 -9.45 0.88
CA PRO A 17 10.03 -9.64 0.03
C PRO A 17 8.93 -8.68 0.49
N VAL A 18 8.54 -7.80 -0.42
CA VAL A 18 7.35 -6.96 -0.31
C VAL A 18 6.33 -7.43 -1.33
N SER A 19 5.07 -7.52 -0.93
CA SER A 19 3.97 -7.89 -1.83
C SER A 19 3.02 -6.71 -2.01
N PHE A 20 2.53 -6.55 -3.23
CA PHE A 20 1.57 -5.52 -3.60
C PHE A 20 0.26 -6.17 -4.03
N GLN A 21 -0.85 -5.71 -3.46
CA GLN A 21 -2.19 -6.06 -3.93
C GLN A 21 -2.89 -4.80 -4.41
N TYR A 22 -3.31 -4.80 -5.66
CA TYR A 22 -4.01 -3.68 -6.29
C TYR A 22 -5.51 -3.95 -6.33
N GLN A 23 -6.29 -2.98 -5.86
CA GLN A 23 -7.74 -2.95 -5.92
C GLN A 23 -8.16 -1.57 -6.46
N PRO A 24 -9.37 -1.40 -7.02
CA PRO A 24 -9.87 -0.08 -7.39
C PRO A 24 -9.80 0.89 -6.21
N GLY A 25 -9.04 1.97 -6.36
CA GLY A 25 -8.87 3.01 -5.33
C GLY A 25 -8.01 2.62 -4.13
N ILE A 26 -7.42 1.42 -4.08
CA ILE A 26 -6.65 0.93 -2.93
C ILE A 26 -5.40 0.15 -3.38
N THR A 27 -4.27 0.39 -2.71
CA THR A 27 -3.09 -0.47 -2.77
C THR A 27 -2.75 -0.98 -1.38
N LEU A 28 -2.54 -2.29 -1.24
CA LEU A 28 -2.03 -2.91 -0.02
C LEU A 28 -0.57 -3.30 -0.22
N VAL A 29 0.29 -2.91 0.72
CA VAL A 29 1.72 -3.26 0.74
C VAL A 29 1.99 -4.09 1.98
N SER A 30 2.34 -5.36 1.81
CA SER A 30 2.68 -6.25 2.92
C SER A 30 4.16 -6.58 2.92
N ASP A 31 4.81 -6.41 4.07
CA ASP A 31 6.21 -6.78 4.27
C ASP A 31 6.40 -8.29 4.52
N SER A 32 7.65 -8.71 4.72
CA SER A 32 8.00 -10.11 4.96
C SER A 32 7.46 -10.67 6.28
N GLN A 33 7.01 -9.82 7.20
CA GLN A 33 6.37 -10.20 8.46
C GLN A 33 4.84 -10.22 8.35
N GLY A 34 4.29 -9.94 7.16
CA GLY A 34 2.85 -9.87 6.91
C GLY A 34 2.21 -8.57 7.40
N ARG A 35 2.99 -7.60 7.89
CA ARG A 35 2.46 -6.29 8.29
C ARG A 35 2.06 -5.53 7.04
N THR A 36 0.84 -5.03 7.01
CA THR A 36 0.24 -4.43 5.81
C THR A 36 -0.04 -2.96 6.02
N THR A 37 0.45 -2.13 5.10
CA THR A 37 0.07 -0.71 4.98
C THR A 37 -0.94 -0.56 3.84
N ARG A 38 -2.01 0.20 4.09
CA ARG A 38 -3.07 0.46 3.11
C ARG A 38 -2.98 1.91 2.62
N TYR A 39 -3.01 2.07 1.30
CA TYR A 39 -3.05 3.36 0.62
C TYR A 39 -4.39 3.51 -0.09
N GLU A 40 -5.10 4.60 0.17
CA GLU A 40 -6.38 4.94 -0.47
C GLU A 40 -6.18 6.10 -1.45
N TYR A 41 -6.87 6.07 -2.59
CA TYR A 41 -6.70 7.03 -3.67
C TYR A 41 -8.02 7.71 -4.05
N ASN A 42 -7.95 9.00 -4.42
CA ASN A 42 -9.06 9.67 -5.10
C ASN A 42 -9.09 9.34 -6.61
N GLU A 43 -10.08 9.88 -7.32
CA GLU A 43 -10.27 9.70 -8.76
C GLU A 43 -9.09 10.21 -9.61
N GLN A 44 -8.30 11.15 -9.07
CA GLN A 44 -7.08 11.68 -9.69
C GLN A 44 -5.82 10.89 -9.31
N LEU A 45 -5.96 9.72 -8.67
CA LEU A 45 -4.88 8.85 -8.19
C LEU A 45 -3.94 9.52 -7.16
N LYS A 46 -4.46 10.47 -6.37
CA LYS A 46 -3.77 11.05 -5.21
C LYS A 46 -4.10 10.27 -3.95
N VAL A 47 -3.12 10.08 -3.07
CA VAL A 47 -3.29 9.35 -1.81
C VAL A 47 -4.12 10.19 -0.84
N THR A 48 -5.32 9.75 -0.49
CA THR A 48 -6.21 10.44 0.47
C THR A 48 -6.12 9.87 1.88
N ALA A 49 -5.60 8.65 2.03
CA ALA A 49 -5.30 8.09 3.34
C ALA A 49 -4.19 7.04 3.28
N ILE A 50 -3.44 6.97 4.37
CA ILE A 50 -2.51 5.89 4.67
C ILE A 50 -2.92 5.31 6.02
N GLU A 51 -3.15 4.00 6.07
CA GLU A 51 -3.36 3.26 7.31
C GLU A 51 -2.16 2.33 7.53
N ASP A 52 -1.52 2.48 8.69
CA ASP A 52 -0.37 1.67 9.09
C ASP A 52 -0.81 0.29 9.64
N PRO A 53 0.13 -0.65 9.84
CA PRO A 53 -0.20 -1.98 10.36
C PRO A 53 -0.75 -1.99 11.79
N GLN A 54 -0.64 -0.88 12.53
CA GLN A 54 -1.21 -0.71 13.87
C GLN A 54 -2.64 -0.15 13.80
N GLY A 55 -3.14 0.19 12.62
CA GLY A 55 -4.45 0.80 12.39
C GLY A 55 -4.46 2.32 12.53
N ASN A 56 -3.29 2.98 12.69
CA ASN A 56 -3.25 4.44 12.68
C ASN A 56 -3.47 4.94 11.27
N ARG A 57 -4.41 5.87 11.12
CA ARG A 57 -4.79 6.45 9.82
C ARG A 57 -4.38 7.91 9.74
N THR A 58 -3.60 8.24 8.70
CA THR A 58 -3.26 9.63 8.33
C THR A 58 -4.01 9.98 7.05
N GLY A 59 -4.81 11.06 7.10
CA GLY A 59 -5.61 11.53 5.96
C GLY A 59 -5.00 12.73 5.25
N PHE A 60 -5.28 12.86 3.96
CA PHE A 60 -4.86 13.96 3.11
C PHE A 60 -6.06 14.45 2.30
N THR A 61 -6.25 15.77 2.27
CA THR A 61 -7.26 16.44 1.44
C THR A 61 -6.57 17.23 0.34
N TYR A 62 -7.27 17.39 -0.76
CA TYR A 62 -6.78 18.11 -1.92
C TYR A 62 -7.88 19.01 -2.45
N ASP A 63 -7.49 20.21 -2.88
CA ASP A 63 -8.38 21.13 -3.57
C ASP A 63 -8.78 20.59 -4.96
N ASN A 64 -9.67 21.33 -5.64
CA ASN A 64 -10.12 20.99 -6.99
C ASN A 64 -8.99 21.03 -8.04
N PHE A 65 -7.84 21.62 -7.72
CA PHE A 65 -6.65 21.69 -8.56
C PHE A 65 -5.61 20.61 -8.20
N GLY A 66 -5.94 19.70 -7.27
CA GLY A 66 -5.08 18.61 -6.84
C GLY A 66 -3.90 19.04 -5.97
N LYS A 67 -3.97 20.23 -5.35
CA LYS A 67 -3.01 20.73 -4.36
C LYS A 67 -3.46 20.31 -2.96
N PRO A 68 -2.54 20.03 -2.03
CA PRO A 68 -2.92 19.85 -0.62
C PRO A 68 -3.67 21.09 -0.13
N ASP A 69 -4.80 20.89 0.55
CA ASP A 69 -5.55 21.95 1.23
C ASP A 69 -4.81 22.47 2.48
#